data_AF-A0A671YS90-F1
#
_entry.id   AF-A0A671YS90-F1
#
_cell.length_a   1.000
_cell.length_b   1.000
_cell.length_c   1.000
_cell.angle_alpha   90.00
_cell.angle_beta   90.00
_cell.angle_gamma   90.00
#
_symmetry.space_group_name_H-M   'P 1'
#
loop_
_entity.id
_entity.type
_entity.pdbx_description
1 polymer ?
#
loop_
_entity_poly.entity_id
_entity_poly.type
_entity_poly.pdbx_seq_one_letter_code
_entity_poly.pdbx_strand_id
1 'polypeptide(L)'
;MASQASSPSQLELVNWCKGESVDVKHALLLYGVPEKNSKEDIEETAGTIKALGKVTVRGKMFHPQQQSLMVLCECSEEIDPSKIPPEIMPISGGSGWKAR
;
A
#
# COMPACT_ATOMS: atom_id res chain seq x y z
N MET A 1 15.28 25.49 -12.05
CA MET A 1 15.11 24.82 -10.75
C MET A 1 13.62 24.65 -10.54
N ALA A 2 13.06 23.50 -10.93
CA ALA A 2 11.64 23.23 -10.78
C ALA A 2 11.42 22.47 -9.47
N SER A 3 10.54 23.04 -8.66
CA SER A 3 10.21 22.69 -7.29
C SER A 3 9.93 21.20 -7.12
N GLN A 4 10.64 20.56 -6.20
CA GLN A 4 10.23 19.27 -5.64
C GLN A 4 8.96 19.52 -4.82
N ALA A 5 7.80 19.45 -5.48
CA ALA A 5 6.54 19.30 -4.79
C ALA A 5 6.57 17.89 -4.17
N SER A 6 6.90 17.81 -2.90
CA SER A 6 6.62 16.61 -2.11
C SER A 6 5.10 16.41 -2.16
N SER A 7 4.63 15.51 -3.02
CA SER A 7 3.23 15.11 -3.06
C SER A 7 2.80 14.72 -1.64
N PRO A 8 1.62 15.16 -1.15
CA PRO A 8 1.17 14.89 0.21
C PRO A 8 1.27 13.40 0.62
N SER A 9 1.17 12.50 -0.35
CA SER A 9 1.32 11.05 -0.18
C SER A 9 2.66 10.57 0.37
N GLN A 10 3.79 11.25 0.09
CA GLN A 10 5.10 10.75 0.54
C GLN A 10 5.36 11.06 2.02
N LEU A 11 4.94 12.23 2.49
CA LEU A 11 5.04 12.59 3.90
C LEU A 11 4.05 11.79 4.75
N GLU A 12 2.85 11.54 4.24
CA GLU A 12 1.86 10.66 4.86
C GLU A 12 2.40 9.25 5.07
N LEU A 13 3.04 8.66 4.05
CA LEU A 13 3.68 7.35 4.16
C LEU A 13 4.76 7.31 5.24
N VAL A 14 5.71 8.26 5.21
CA VAL A 14 6.82 8.30 6.19
C VAL A 14 6.30 8.44 7.62
N ASN A 15 5.30 9.30 7.84
CA ASN A 15 4.70 9.49 9.16
C ASN A 15 3.95 8.24 9.63
N TRP A 16 3.21 7.57 8.75
CA TRP A 16 2.49 6.36 9.11
C TRP A 16 3.45 5.21 9.42
N CYS A 17 4.49 5.02 8.61
CA CYS A 17 5.56 4.05 8.88
C CYS A 17 6.19 4.27 10.26
N LYS A 18 6.46 5.53 10.63
CA LYS A 18 6.98 5.87 11.95
C LYS A 18 6.02 5.50 13.08
N GLY A 19 4.72 5.71 12.89
CA GLY A 19 3.69 5.33 13.87
C GLY A 19 3.56 3.81 14.06
N GLU A 20 3.65 3.04 12.97
CA GLU A 20 3.50 1.58 12.96
C GLU A 20 4.82 0.81 13.16
N SER A 21 5.94 1.53 13.33
CA SER A 21 7.30 0.99 13.42
C SER A 21 7.69 0.12 12.21
N VAL A 22 7.35 0.59 11.01
CA VAL A 22 7.66 -0.08 9.73
C VAL A 22 8.82 0.64 9.06
N ASP A 23 9.77 -0.10 8.50
CA ASP A 23 10.81 0.49 7.66
C ASP A 23 10.19 0.97 6.33
N VAL A 24 10.39 2.24 5.99
CA VAL A 24 9.89 2.86 4.76
C VAL A 24 10.36 2.09 3.50
N LYS A 25 11.54 1.46 3.55
CA LYS A 25 12.06 0.62 2.45
C LYS A 25 11.24 -0.64 2.20
N HIS A 26 10.49 -1.09 3.20
CA HIS A 26 9.66 -2.29 3.18
C HIS A 26 8.16 -1.95 3.16
N ALA A 27 7.81 -0.66 3.07
CA ALA A 27 6.44 -0.18 3.23
C ALA A 27 5.73 -0.03 1.88
N LEU A 28 4.63 -0.76 1.69
CA LEU A 28 3.73 -0.62 0.55
C LEU A 28 2.46 0.09 0.98
N LEU A 29 2.03 1.09 0.21
CA LEU A 29 0.76 1.77 0.43
C LEU A 29 -0.25 1.39 -0.66
N LEU A 30 -1.37 0.80 -0.23
CA LEU A 30 -2.48 0.46 -1.10
C LEU A 30 -3.61 1.49 -0.95
N TYR A 31 -4.16 1.93 -2.08
CA TYR A 31 -5.32 2.83 -2.16
C TYR A 31 -6.48 2.18 -2.91
N GLY A 32 -7.70 2.61 -2.61
CA GLY A 32 -8.90 2.10 -3.27
C GLY A 32 -9.40 0.77 -2.72
N VAL A 33 -8.86 0.31 -1.58
CA VAL A 33 -9.24 -0.98 -0.99
C VAL A 33 -10.65 -0.86 -0.38
N PRO A 34 -11.62 -1.69 -0.79
CA PRO A 34 -12.96 -1.67 -0.19
C PRO A 34 -12.93 -2.04 1.30
N GLU A 35 -13.81 -1.43 2.10
CA GLU A 35 -13.87 -1.66 3.56
C GLU A 35 -14.21 -3.11 3.95
N LYS A 36 -14.89 -3.83 3.06
CA LYS A 36 -15.27 -5.23 3.25
C LYS A 36 -14.07 -6.20 3.18
N ASN A 37 -12.93 -5.79 2.62
CA ASN A 37 -11.78 -6.68 2.48
C ASN A 37 -11.12 -6.90 3.85
N SER A 38 -10.95 -8.17 4.20
CA SER A 38 -10.24 -8.58 5.42
C SER A 38 -8.74 -8.31 5.29
N LYS A 39 -7.99 -8.42 6.40
CA LYS A 39 -6.52 -8.28 6.32
C LYS A 39 -5.94 -9.39 5.47
N GLU A 40 -6.45 -10.59 5.64
CA GLU A 40 -6.04 -11.80 4.94
C GLU A 40 -6.24 -11.67 3.43
N ASP A 41 -7.40 -11.16 2.98
CA ASP A 41 -7.65 -10.91 1.55
C ASP A 41 -6.67 -9.90 0.94
N ILE A 42 -6.31 -8.87 1.73
CA ILE A 42 -5.39 -7.82 1.28
C ILE A 42 -3.97 -8.36 1.19
N GLU A 43 -3.51 -9.09 2.21
CA GLU A 43 -2.19 -9.74 2.24
C GLU A 43 -2.05 -10.75 1.10
N GLU A 44 -3.07 -11.57 0.86
CA GLU A 44 -3.07 -12.55 -0.24
C GLU A 44 -3.00 -11.86 -1.61
N THR A 45 -3.83 -10.83 -1.83
CA THR A 45 -3.84 -10.06 -3.08
C THR A 45 -2.51 -9.36 -3.30
N ALA A 46 -1.96 -8.67 -2.30
CA ALA A 46 -0.68 -7.98 -2.41
C ALA A 46 0.47 -8.98 -2.65
N GLY A 47 0.40 -10.17 -2.04
CA GLY A 47 1.35 -11.28 -2.24
C GLY A 47 1.33 -11.90 -3.65
N THR A 48 0.44 -11.45 -4.54
CA THR A 48 0.55 -11.75 -5.98
C THR A 48 1.75 -11.05 -6.63
N ILE A 49 2.17 -9.90 -6.09
CA ILE A 49 3.41 -9.21 -6.50
C ILE A 49 4.60 -9.94 -5.87
N LYS A 50 5.18 -10.90 -6.59
CA LYS A 50 6.26 -11.75 -6.07
C LYS A 50 7.52 -11.00 -5.64
N ALA A 51 7.74 -9.80 -6.17
CA ALA A 51 8.86 -8.94 -5.78
C ALA A 51 8.78 -8.43 -4.32
N LEU A 52 7.62 -8.52 -3.66
CA LEU A 52 7.42 -8.05 -2.28
C LEU A 52 7.74 -9.12 -1.22
N GLY A 53 7.89 -10.39 -1.62
CA GLY A 53 7.97 -11.50 -0.67
C GLY A 53 6.70 -11.63 0.18
N LYS A 54 6.87 -11.87 1.48
CA LYS A 54 5.75 -11.95 2.42
C LYS A 54 5.21 -10.55 2.70
N VAL A 55 3.89 -10.37 2.58
CA VAL A 55 3.20 -9.11 2.87
C VAL A 55 2.38 -9.26 4.15
N THR A 56 2.45 -8.26 5.03
CA THR A 56 1.65 -8.18 6.27
C THR A 56 0.98 -6.82 6.40
N VAL A 57 -0.31 -6.76 6.69
CA VAL A 57 -1.05 -5.51 6.91
C VAL A 57 -0.72 -4.95 8.30
N ARG A 58 -0.19 -3.73 8.33
CA ARG A 58 0.22 -3.02 9.54
C ARG A 58 -0.86 -2.04 10.00
N GLY A 59 -1.41 -1.25 9.08
CA GLY A 59 -2.43 -0.26 9.39
C GLY A 59 -3.49 -0.14 8.30
N LYS A 60 -4.70 0.29 8.70
CA LYS A 60 -5.79 0.67 7.78
C LYS A 60 -6.32 2.05 8.16
N MET A 61 -6.57 2.89 7.18
CA MET A 61 -7.12 4.23 7.37
C MET A 61 -8.18 4.49 6.31
N PHE A 62 -9.35 4.99 6.69
CA PHE A 62 -10.36 5.41 5.71
C PHE A 62 -9.95 6.73 5.06
N HIS A 63 -9.98 6.79 3.72
CA HIS A 63 -9.70 7.99 2.94
C HIS A 63 -11.03 8.61 2.48
N PRO A 64 -11.52 9.70 3.12
CA PRO A 64 -12.86 10.22 2.85
C PRO A 64 -13.08 10.66 1.41
N GLN A 65 -12.08 11.26 0.76
CA GLN A 65 -12.22 11.71 -0.64
C GLN A 65 -12.33 10.56 -1.65
N GLN A 66 -11.72 9.40 -1.36
CA GLN A 66 -11.79 8.22 -2.23
C GLN A 66 -12.93 7.27 -1.82
N GLN A 67 -13.56 7.50 -0.65
CA GLN A 67 -14.58 6.63 -0.07
C GLN A 67 -14.12 5.16 0.00
N SER A 68 -12.84 4.97 0.36
CA SER A 68 -12.18 3.67 0.40
C SER A 68 -11.10 3.65 1.48
N LEU A 69 -10.55 2.47 1.77
CA LEU A 69 -9.39 2.34 2.64
C LEU A 69 -8.08 2.65 1.91
N MET A 70 -7.19 3.29 2.65
CA MET A 70 -5.75 3.20 2.52
C MET A 70 -5.24 2.11 3.45
N VAL A 71 -4.27 1.32 2.98
CA VAL A 71 -3.71 0.22 3.75
C VAL A 71 -2.19 0.28 3.69
N LEU A 72 -1.56 0.33 4.87
CA LEU A 72 -0.13 0.22 5.01
C LEU A 72 0.24 -1.24 5.21
N CYS A 73 1.08 -1.76 4.32
CA CYS A 73 1.63 -3.10 4.38
C CYS A 73 3.14 -3.07 4.59
N GLU A 74 3.66 -4.05 5.31
CA GLU A 74 5.09 -4.34 5.43
C GLU A 74 5.43 -5.58 4.60
N CYS A 75 6.50 -5.47 3.83
CA CYS A 75 6.98 -6.49 2.90
C CYS A 75 8.30 -7.08 3.41
N SER A 76 8.53 -8.38 3.24
CA SER A 76 9.81 -8.98 3.66
C SER A 76 10.99 -8.53 2.80
N GLU A 77 10.73 -8.17 1.54
CA GLU A 77 11.73 -7.65 0.61
C GLU A 77 11.73 -6.12 0.59
N GLU A 78 12.90 -5.52 0.34
CA GLU A 78 13.00 -4.08 0.06
C GLU A 78 12.30 -3.77 -1.27
N ILE A 79 11.46 -2.73 -1.27
CA ILE A 79 10.62 -2.40 -2.40
C ILE A 79 11.46 -1.73 -3.50
N ASP A 80 11.42 -2.35 -4.67
CA ASP A 80 11.88 -1.78 -5.93
C ASP A 80 10.68 -1.22 -6.70
N PRO A 81 10.48 0.11 -6.76
CA PRO A 81 9.31 0.71 -7.41
C PRO A 81 9.15 0.34 -8.88
N SER A 82 10.23 -0.08 -9.56
CA SER A 82 10.18 -0.52 -10.97
C SER A 82 9.48 -1.87 -11.15
N LYS A 83 9.36 -2.66 -10.07
CA LYS A 83 8.73 -3.99 -10.04
C LYS A 83 7.31 -3.96 -9.49
N ILE A 84 6.86 -2.83 -8.97
CA ILE A 84 5.51 -2.68 -8.40
C ILE A 84 4.57 -2.24 -9.52
N PRO A 85 3.54 -3.05 -9.86
CA PRO A 85 2.54 -2.63 -10.82
C PRO A 85 1.79 -1.41 -10.26
N PRO A 86 1.41 -0.43 -11.09
CA PRO A 86 0.70 0.76 -10.64
C PRO A 86 -0.68 0.45 -10.04
N GLU A 87 -1.26 -0.69 -10.43
CA GLU A 87 -2.56 -1.18 -9.97
C GLU A 87 -2.52 -2.71 -9.86
N ILE A 88 -3.13 -3.25 -8.80
CA ILE A 88 -3.30 -4.69 -8.57
C ILE A 88 -4.77 -5.07 -8.58
N MET A 89 -5.09 -6.21 -9.19
CA MET A 89 -6.46 -6.73 -9.23
C MET A 89 -6.71 -7.65 -8.03
N PRO A 90 -7.77 -7.43 -7.24
CA PRO A 90 -8.10 -8.29 -6.10
C PRO A 90 -8.40 -9.71 -6.53
N ILE A 91 -7.93 -10.69 -5.77
CA ILE A 91 -8.25 -12.12 -6.00
C ILE A 91 -9.76 -12.35 -5.86
N SER A 92 -10.39 -11.66 -4.92
CA SER A 92 -11.85 -11.65 -4.71
C SER A 92 -12.64 -10.95 -5.82
N GLY A 93 -11.96 -10.35 -6.81
CA GLY A 93 -12.57 -9.56 -7.89
C GLY A 93 -12.99 -8.15 -7.47
N GLY A 94 -13.36 -7.33 -8.46
CA GLY A 94 -13.76 -5.93 -8.26
C GLY A 94 -12.81 -4.94 -8.91
N SER A 95 -12.81 -3.71 -8.41
CA SER A 95 -11.93 -2.63 -8.88
C SER A 95 -10.50 -2.85 -8.42
N GLY A 96 -9.53 -2.44 -9.25
CA GLY A 96 -8.12 -2.52 -8.91
C GLY A 96 -7.72 -1.55 -7.79
N TRP A 97 -6.68 -1.92 -7.06
CA TRP A 97 -6.10 -1.12 -5.98
C TRP A 97 -4.80 -0.50 -6.45
N LYS A 98 -4.58 0.79 -6.17
CA LYS A 98 -3.33 1.45 -6.55
C LYS A 98 -2.25 1.11 -5.54
N ALA A 99 -1.08 0.69 -6.03
CA ALA A 99 0.10 0.40 -5.23
C ALA A 99 1.15 1.51 -5.42
N ARG A 100 1.62 2.07 -4.32
CA ARG A 100 2.55 3.21 -4.27
C ARG A 100 3.59 3.03 -3.18
#